data_AF-A0A5R2MXM7-F1
#
_entry.id   AF-A0A5R2MXM7-F1
#
_cell.length_a   1.000
_cell.length_b   1.000
_cell.length_c   1.000
_cell.angle_alpha   90.00
_cell.angle_beta   90.00
_cell.angle_gamma   90.00
#
_symmetry.space_group_name_H-M   'P 1'
#
loop_
_entity.id
_entity.type
_entity.pdbx_description
1 polymer ?
#
loop_
_entity_poly.entity_id
_entity_poly.type
_entity_poly.pdbx_seq_one_letter_code
_entity_poly.pdbx_strand_id
1 'polypeptide(L)'
;ASIDAPCNSKASFAVLGAMAPTTVLAISNLGSPILAFTGHRVFAGPYHRNVAGNLLVFDALLGSATDAKAIVESHHVGLVALCRDNPESRLFAARAPDGFLAGLMRGSVPEWLEPVA
;
A
#
# COMPACT_ATOMS: atom_id res chain seq x y z
N ALA A 1 -16.58 -0.73 14.97
CA ALA A 1 -15.30 -0.13 14.56
C ALA A 1 -15.50 1.39 14.55
N SER A 2 -14.69 2.15 15.29
CA SER A 2 -14.81 3.62 15.29
C SER A 2 -14.34 4.19 13.95
N ILE A 3 -14.89 5.35 13.60
CA ILE A 3 -14.50 6.16 12.43
C ILE A 3 -13.05 6.66 12.56
N ASP A 4 -12.46 6.56 13.75
CA ASP A 4 -11.09 6.98 14.09
C ASP A 4 -10.01 5.91 13.85
N ALA A 5 -10.34 4.83 13.12
CA ALA A 5 -9.33 3.86 12.74
C ALA A 5 -8.25 4.54 11.85
N PRO A 6 -6.95 4.40 12.17
CA PRO A 6 -5.88 5.08 11.45
C PRO A 6 -5.95 4.79 9.94
N CYS A 7 -5.99 5.87 9.15
CA CYS A 7 -6.02 5.86 7.69
C CYS A 7 -7.31 5.31 7.04
N ASN A 8 -8.47 5.42 7.68
CA ASN A 8 -9.75 5.00 7.06
C ASN A 8 -10.72 6.17 6.77
N SER A 9 -10.48 7.35 7.33
CA SER A 9 -11.35 8.51 7.10
C SER A 9 -11.11 9.10 5.71
N LYS A 10 -12.14 9.70 5.08
CA LYS A 10 -11.99 10.43 3.81
C LYS A 10 -10.88 11.49 3.88
N ALA A 11 -10.75 12.18 5.02
CA ALA A 11 -9.72 13.20 5.23
C ALA A 11 -8.29 12.62 5.14
N SER A 12 -8.09 11.37 5.58
CA SER A 12 -6.80 10.68 5.48
C SER A 12 -6.34 10.45 4.03
N PHE A 13 -7.26 10.49 3.07
CA PHE A 13 -6.98 10.29 1.64
C PHE A 13 -6.90 11.61 0.85
N ALA A 14 -7.06 12.77 1.49
CA ALA A 14 -7.11 14.05 0.79
C ALA A 14 -5.83 14.35 -0.01
N VAL A 15 -4.66 14.10 0.59
CA VAL A 15 -3.36 14.31 -0.08
C VAL A 15 -3.20 13.34 -1.25
N LEU A 16 -3.48 12.05 -1.05
CA LEU A 16 -3.44 11.04 -2.11
C LEU A 16 -4.40 11.41 -3.25
N GLY A 17 -5.64 11.79 -2.93
CA GLY A 17 -6.66 12.13 -3.93
C GLY A 17 -6.40 13.41 -4.71
N ALA A 18 -5.46 14.26 -4.29
CA ALA A 18 -5.02 15.44 -5.04
C ALA A 18 -3.92 15.12 -6.06
N MET A 19 -3.29 13.94 -5.98
CA MET A 19 -2.25 13.50 -6.92
C MET A 19 -2.86 13.02 -8.24
N ALA A 20 -2.06 13.05 -9.31
CA ALA A 20 -2.50 12.55 -10.61
C ALA A 20 -2.88 11.07 -10.51
N PRO A 21 -4.02 10.63 -11.09
CA PRO A 21 -4.46 9.25 -11.06
C PRO A 21 -3.38 8.26 -11.53
N THR A 22 -3.20 7.20 -10.76
CA THR A 22 -2.22 6.13 -11.02
C THR A 22 -2.61 4.85 -10.26
N THR A 23 -1.87 3.76 -10.48
CA THR A 23 -1.96 2.54 -9.67
C THR A 23 -1.19 2.72 -8.37
N VAL A 24 -1.86 2.42 -7.25
CA VAL A 24 -1.31 2.51 -5.89
C VAL A 24 -1.05 1.10 -5.36
N LEU A 25 0.19 0.83 -4.95
CA LEU A 25 0.54 -0.33 -4.15
C LEU A 25 0.22 -0.02 -2.68
N ALA A 26 -0.72 -0.76 -2.11
CA ALA A 26 -1.15 -0.62 -0.73
C ALA A 26 -1.62 -1.96 -0.17
N ILE A 27 -1.62 -2.08 1.16
CA ILE A 27 -2.28 -3.19 1.87
C ILE A 27 -3.77 -3.26 1.52
N SER A 28 -4.38 -4.44 1.67
CA SER A 28 -5.76 -4.67 1.22
C SER A 28 -6.78 -3.80 1.97
N ASN A 29 -6.54 -3.50 3.26
CA ASN A 29 -7.40 -2.64 4.07
C ASN A 29 -7.58 -1.23 3.50
N LEU A 30 -6.58 -0.69 2.78
CA LEU A 30 -6.65 0.64 2.18
C LEU A 30 -7.32 0.64 0.80
N GLY A 31 -7.51 -0.53 0.18
CA GLY A 31 -7.99 -0.63 -1.20
C GLY A 31 -9.37 0.01 -1.42
N SER A 32 -10.37 -0.36 -0.62
CA SER A 32 -11.73 0.21 -0.75
C SER A 32 -11.76 1.73 -0.50
N PRO A 33 -11.16 2.27 0.56
CA PRO A 33 -11.07 3.73 0.74
C PRO A 33 -10.36 4.47 -0.38
N ILE A 34 -9.26 3.92 -0.95
CA ILE A 34 -8.57 4.53 -2.09
C ILE A 34 -9.54 4.64 -3.28
N LEU A 35 -10.25 3.57 -3.62
CA LEU A 35 -11.23 3.57 -4.72
C LEU A 35 -12.40 4.53 -4.45
N ALA A 36 -12.85 4.63 -3.21
CA ALA A 36 -14.02 5.43 -2.84
C ALA A 36 -13.73 6.94 -2.76
N PHE A 37 -12.51 7.32 -2.35
CA PHE A 37 -12.18 8.71 -2.00
C PHE A 37 -11.18 9.37 -2.94
N THR A 38 -10.64 8.64 -3.93
CA THR A 38 -9.64 9.16 -4.88
C THR A 38 -9.95 8.74 -6.32
N GLY A 39 -9.13 9.19 -7.27
CA GLY A 39 -9.16 8.73 -8.67
C GLY A 39 -8.21 7.56 -8.98
N HIS A 40 -7.58 6.96 -7.96
CA HIS A 40 -6.55 5.94 -8.15
C HIS A 40 -7.11 4.53 -8.37
N ARG A 41 -6.22 3.64 -8.81
CA ARG A 41 -6.45 2.20 -8.96
C ARG A 41 -5.65 1.45 -7.91
N VAL A 42 -6.12 0.27 -7.50
CA VAL A 42 -5.42 -0.62 -6.54
C VAL A 42 -5.46 -2.06 -7.02
N PHE A 43 -4.50 -2.87 -6.61
CA PHE A 43 -4.48 -4.30 -6.90
C PHE A 43 -5.42 -5.11 -5.99
N ALA A 44 -5.45 -4.75 -4.71
CA ALA A 44 -6.16 -5.46 -3.65
C ALA A 44 -7.12 -4.54 -2.90
N GLY A 45 -8.19 -5.13 -2.38
CA GLY A 45 -9.12 -4.53 -1.43
C GLY A 45 -9.57 -5.61 -0.42
N PRO A 46 -10.41 -5.28 0.58
CA PRO A 46 -10.91 -6.21 1.58
C PRO A 46 -11.99 -7.15 0.99
N TYR A 47 -11.70 -7.78 -0.16
CA TYR A 47 -12.57 -8.72 -0.86
C TYR A 47 -11.75 -9.76 -1.63
N HIS A 48 -12.27 -10.97 -1.76
CA HIS A 48 -11.51 -12.12 -2.27
C HIS A 48 -11.66 -12.38 -3.78
N ARG A 49 -12.18 -11.42 -4.55
CA ARG A 49 -12.52 -11.63 -5.98
C ARG A 49 -11.34 -11.47 -6.95
N ASN A 50 -10.25 -10.81 -6.56
CA ASN A 50 -9.05 -10.61 -7.38
C ASN A 50 -7.86 -11.37 -6.79
N VAL A 51 -7.86 -12.69 -6.89
CA VAL A 51 -6.81 -13.54 -6.30
C VAL A 51 -5.42 -13.14 -6.81
N ALA A 52 -5.27 -12.90 -8.12
CA ALA A 52 -4.00 -12.50 -8.71
C ALA A 52 -3.49 -11.16 -8.15
N GLY A 53 -4.35 -10.15 -8.05
CA GLY A 53 -3.96 -8.87 -7.44
C GLY A 53 -3.64 -8.96 -5.95
N ASN A 54 -4.36 -9.82 -5.21
CA ASN A 54 -4.09 -10.04 -3.79
C ASN A 54 -2.73 -10.72 -3.58
N LEU A 55 -2.40 -11.75 -4.37
CA LEU A 55 -1.08 -12.38 -4.33
C LEU A 55 0.03 -11.40 -4.71
N LEU A 56 -0.19 -10.58 -5.73
CA LEU A 56 0.79 -9.56 -6.14
C LEU A 56 1.12 -8.57 -5.01
N VAL A 57 0.12 -8.17 -4.22
CA VAL A 57 0.34 -7.30 -3.05
C VAL A 57 1.14 -8.03 -1.96
N PHE A 58 0.90 -9.32 -1.73
CA PHE A 58 1.72 -10.11 -0.80
C PHE A 58 3.17 -10.23 -1.29
N ASP A 59 3.36 -10.59 -2.55
CA ASP A 59 4.70 -10.75 -3.16
C ASP A 59 5.49 -9.45 -3.06
N ALA A 60 4.86 -8.30 -3.33
CA ALA A 60 5.51 -6.99 -3.23
C ALA A 60 5.78 -6.56 -1.78
N LEU A 61 4.80 -6.67 -0.87
CA LEU A 61 4.91 -6.10 0.48
C LEU A 61 5.69 -6.98 1.46
N LEU A 62 5.60 -8.31 1.31
CA LEU A 62 6.30 -9.28 2.14
C LEU A 62 7.65 -9.71 1.54
N GLY A 63 7.85 -9.53 0.23
CA GLY A 63 9.11 -9.78 -0.46
C GLY A 63 10.20 -8.74 -0.15
N SER A 64 11.36 -8.89 -0.78
CA SER A 64 12.45 -7.91 -0.62
C SER A 64 12.14 -6.58 -1.31
N ALA A 65 12.90 -5.53 -0.99
CA ALA A 65 12.80 -4.27 -1.72
C ALA A 65 13.10 -4.41 -3.23
N THR A 66 13.91 -5.40 -3.61
CA THR A 66 14.20 -5.72 -5.01
C THR A 66 12.99 -6.36 -5.70
N ASP A 67 12.31 -7.30 -5.03
CA ASP A 67 11.09 -7.94 -5.56
C ASP A 67 9.97 -6.90 -5.72
N ALA A 68 9.81 -6.05 -4.70
CA ALA A 68 8.85 -4.94 -4.73
C ALA A 68 9.12 -3.98 -5.90
N LYS A 69 10.40 -3.62 -6.14
CA LYS A 69 10.79 -2.77 -7.27
C LYS A 69 10.38 -3.38 -8.61
N ALA A 70 10.68 -4.66 -8.81
CA ALA A 70 10.33 -5.36 -10.05
C ALA A 70 8.82 -5.38 -10.31
N ILE A 71 8.01 -5.58 -9.26
CA ILE A 71 6.54 -5.50 -9.34
C ILE A 71 6.08 -4.08 -9.63
N VAL A 72 6.65 -3.06 -8.97
CA VAL A 72 6.32 -1.65 -9.18
C VAL A 72 6.56 -1.24 -10.63
N GLU A 73 7.72 -1.61 -11.19
CA GLU A 73 8.09 -1.30 -12.57
C GLU A 73 7.22 -2.04 -13.58
N SER A 74 7.04 -3.37 -13.41
CA SER A 74 6.28 -4.20 -14.36
C SER A 74 4.78 -3.90 -14.39
N HIS A 75 4.21 -3.41 -13.29
CA HIS A 75 2.79 -3.08 -13.20
C HIS A 75 2.50 -1.57 -13.22
N HIS A 76 3.50 -0.74 -13.54
CA HIS A 76 3.37 0.72 -13.64
C HIS A 76 2.73 1.35 -12.38
N VAL A 77 3.20 0.93 -11.21
CA VAL A 77 2.78 1.54 -9.93
C VAL A 77 3.39 2.92 -9.83
N GLY A 78 2.56 3.95 -9.67
CA GLY A 78 3.04 5.32 -9.51
C GLY A 78 3.20 5.75 -8.05
N LEU A 79 2.51 5.08 -7.11
CA LEU A 79 2.54 5.45 -5.70
C LEU A 79 2.54 4.20 -4.80
N VAL A 80 3.26 4.27 -3.69
CA VAL A 80 3.19 3.31 -2.59
C VAL A 80 2.56 4.01 -1.39
N ALA A 81 1.44 3.49 -0.89
CA ALA A 81 0.75 4.05 0.26
C ALA A 81 0.99 3.21 1.51
N LEU A 82 1.38 3.87 2.61
CA LEU A 82 1.68 3.25 3.90
C LEU A 82 0.80 3.83 5.00
N CYS A 83 0.22 2.96 5.82
CA CYS A 83 -0.37 3.34 7.10
C CYS A 83 0.28 2.56 8.24
N ARG A 84 1.12 3.23 9.04
CA ARG A 84 1.91 2.59 10.11
C ARG A 84 1.04 2.01 11.24
N ASP A 85 -0.11 2.62 11.48
CA ASP A 85 -1.03 2.21 12.56
C ASP A 85 -2.11 1.23 12.10
N ASN A 86 -2.12 0.84 10.82
CA ASN A 86 -3.06 -0.17 10.34
C ASN A 86 -2.65 -1.57 10.85
N PRO A 87 -3.58 -2.37 11.40
CA PRO A 87 -3.29 -3.72 11.90
C PRO A 87 -2.70 -4.67 10.85
N GLU A 88 -3.11 -4.56 9.58
CA GLU A 88 -2.57 -5.40 8.50
C GLU A 88 -1.12 -5.00 8.18
N SER A 89 -0.78 -3.70 8.19
CA SER A 89 0.63 -3.29 8.07
C SER A 89 1.49 -3.91 9.16
N ARG A 90 1.04 -3.82 10.42
CA ARG A 90 1.75 -4.38 11.58
C ARG A 90 1.87 -5.90 11.47
N LEU A 91 0.81 -6.59 11.01
CA LEU A 91 0.84 -8.02 10.76
C LEU A 91 1.87 -8.40 9.69
N PHE A 92 1.89 -7.70 8.55
CA PHE A 92 2.83 -7.97 7.47
C PHE A 92 4.27 -7.72 7.90
N ALA A 93 4.52 -6.62 8.62
CA ALA A 93 5.86 -6.34 9.15
C ALA A 93 6.31 -7.35 10.20
N ALA A 94 5.40 -7.89 11.03
CA ALA A 94 5.74 -8.98 11.94
C ALA A 94 5.99 -10.30 11.21
N ARG A 95 5.25 -10.57 10.11
CA ARG A 95 5.35 -11.82 9.34
C ARG A 95 6.59 -11.89 8.46
N ALA A 96 7.02 -10.75 7.92
CA ALA A 96 8.19 -10.59 7.07
C ALA A 96 9.02 -9.39 7.57
N PRO A 97 9.78 -9.54 8.67
CA PRO A 97 10.52 -8.43 9.30
C PRO A 97 11.58 -7.79 8.39
N ASP A 98 12.11 -8.56 7.43
CA ASP A 98 13.06 -8.09 6.43
C ASP A 98 12.39 -7.74 5.09
N GLY A 99 11.06 -7.79 5.04
CA GLY A 99 10.26 -7.48 3.85
C GLY A 99 10.19 -5.98 3.57
N PHE A 100 9.80 -5.63 2.35
CA PHE A 100 9.72 -4.27 1.85
C PHE A 100 8.83 -3.37 2.73
N LEU A 101 7.62 -3.82 3.06
CA LEU A 101 6.72 -3.04 3.92
C LEU A 101 7.31 -2.83 5.32
N ALA A 102 7.97 -3.85 5.88
CA ALA A 102 8.61 -3.75 7.20
C ALA A 102 9.74 -2.71 7.20
N GLY A 103 10.53 -2.66 6.12
CA GLY A 103 11.53 -1.61 5.89
C GLY A 103 10.90 -0.22 5.88
N LEU A 104 9.83 -0.01 5.09
CA LEU A 104 9.11 1.27 5.05
C LEU A 104 8.54 1.65 6.43
N MET A 105 8.00 0.67 7.18
CA MET A 105 7.53 0.85 8.56
C MET A 105 8.64 1.20 9.56
N ARG A 106 9.91 0.98 9.23
CA ARG A 106 11.07 1.46 10.01
C ARG A 106 11.67 2.76 9.48
N GLY A 107 11.13 3.30 8.38
CA GLY A 107 11.66 4.49 7.71
C GLY A 107 12.79 4.21 6.72
N SER A 108 13.06 2.93 6.42
CA SER A 108 14.00 2.53 5.37
C SER A 108 13.31 2.63 4.00
N VAL A 109 13.44 3.80 3.36
CA VAL A 109 12.93 4.05 2.01
C VAL A 109 14.02 3.69 0.99
N PRO A 110 13.79 2.73 0.07
CA PRO A 110 14.76 2.42 -0.98
C PRO A 110 15.01 3.60 -1.92
N GLU A 111 16.20 3.71 -2.51
CA GLU A 111 16.60 4.83 -3.38
C GLU A 111 15.73 5.01 -4.63
N TRP A 112 15.00 3.97 -5.05
CA TRP A 112 14.07 4.02 -6.17
C TRP A 112 12.68 4.57 -5.80
N LEU A 113 12.48 4.98 -4.54
CA LEU A 113 11.32 5.71 -4.07
C LEU A 113 11.70 7.07 -3.51
N GLU A 114 10.84 8.04 -3.75
CA GLU A 114 10.90 9.36 -3.13
C GLU A 114 9.70 9.58 -2.20
N PRO A 115 9.88 10.13 -0.99
CA PRO A 115 8.77 10.59 -0.16
C PRO A 115 8.09 11.82 -0.78
N VAL A 116 6.75 11.80 -0.89
CA VAL A 116 5.97 12.86 -1.54
C VAL A 116 4.85 13.46 -0.67
N ALA A 117 4.69 12.98 0.57
CA ALA A 117 3.65 13.41 1.51
C ALA A 117 4.12 13.25 2.97
#